data_AF-A0A847ABC4-F1
#
_entry.id   AF-A0A847ABC4-F1
#
_cell.length_a   1.000
_cell.length_b   1.000
_cell.length_c   1.000
_cell.angle_alpha   90.00
_cell.angle_beta   90.00
_cell.angle_gamma   90.00
#
_symmetry.space_group_name_H-M   'P 1'
#
loop_
_entity.id
_entity.type
_entity.pdbx_description
1 polymer ?
#
loop_
_entity_poly.entity_id
_entity_poly.type
_entity_poly.pdbx_seq_one_letter_code
_entity_poly.pdbx_strand_id
1 'polypeptide(L)'
;ALKDEYYDPNDRVPTGAFMQISGLRIEISRQAPPTLVDEGGKLIEWGGRLKSVLVQSGEKWEPIDDDRIYTVAINSYNAGGGDKLFVFPEGNTLETDVLDIDAAVEYLMTRRGEKVWFAADGRIAFVD
;
A
#
# COMPACT_ATOMS: atom_id res chain seq x y z
N ALA A 1 11.82 -3.31 -11.13
CA ALA A 1 12.97 -3.83 -10.36
C ALA A 1 13.92 -2.69 -10.06
N LEU A 2 14.69 -2.77 -8.99
CA LEU A 2 15.85 -1.90 -8.81
C LEU A 2 16.94 -2.29 -9.81
N LYS A 3 17.88 -1.38 -10.07
CA LYS A 3 18.80 -1.46 -11.22
C LYS A 3 19.61 -2.77 -11.33
N ASP A 4 19.77 -3.50 -10.22
CA ASP A 4 20.56 -4.75 -10.13
C ASP A 4 19.75 -5.95 -9.56
N GLU A 5 18.43 -5.81 -9.44
CA GLU A 5 17.56 -6.87 -8.94
C GLU A 5 16.89 -7.60 -10.09
N TYR A 6 17.07 -8.92 -10.18
CA TYR A 6 16.34 -9.75 -11.13
C TYR A 6 14.84 -9.73 -10.76
N TYR A 7 14.01 -9.35 -11.73
CA TYR A 7 12.57 -9.39 -11.62
C TYR A 7 12.05 -10.47 -12.55
N ASP A 8 11.33 -11.44 -11.98
CA ASP A 8 10.59 -12.44 -12.73
C ASP A 8 9.09 -12.27 -12.44
N PRO A 9 8.25 -11.98 -13.45
CA PRO A 9 6.81 -11.90 -13.24
C PRO A 9 6.18 -13.21 -12.76
N ASN A 10 6.88 -14.35 -12.82
CA ASN A 10 6.39 -15.62 -12.30
C ASN A 10 6.53 -15.74 -10.77
N ASP A 11 7.47 -15.00 -10.15
CA ASP A 11 7.71 -15.05 -8.70
C ASP A 11 7.57 -13.69 -7.99
N ARG A 12 7.17 -12.63 -8.72
CA ARG A 12 6.97 -11.27 -8.20
C ARG A 12 5.58 -10.71 -8.46
N VAL A 13 5.19 -9.77 -7.60
CA VAL A 13 4.11 -8.81 -7.88
C VAL A 13 4.52 -7.86 -9.02
N PRO A 14 3.61 -7.43 -9.90
CA PRO A 14 3.91 -6.46 -10.95
C PRO A 14 4.36 -5.11 -10.37
N THR A 15 5.07 -4.30 -11.17
CA THR A 15 5.52 -2.97 -10.72
C THR A 15 4.38 -2.01 -10.40
N GLY A 16 3.18 -2.26 -10.93
CA GLY A 16 1.95 -1.52 -10.59
C GLY A 16 1.47 -1.77 -9.15
N ALA A 17 1.91 -2.86 -8.51
CA ALA A 17 1.55 -3.22 -7.13
C ALA A 17 2.17 -2.30 -6.06
N PHE A 18 2.98 -1.31 -6.44
CA PHE A 18 3.57 -0.38 -5.49
C PHE A 18 2.50 0.57 -4.93
N MET A 19 2.11 0.32 -3.68
CA MET A 19 1.00 1.01 -3.02
C MET A 19 1.39 2.44 -2.62
N GLN A 20 0.65 3.43 -3.14
CA GLN A 20 0.57 4.74 -2.50
C GLN A 20 -0.24 4.63 -1.20
N ILE A 21 0.12 5.41 -0.18
CA ILE A 21 -0.46 5.27 1.16
C ILE A 21 -0.92 6.60 1.75
N SER A 22 -1.89 6.52 2.66
CA SER A 22 -2.36 7.61 3.53
C SER A 22 -2.66 7.04 4.91
N GLY A 23 -2.41 7.79 5.98
CA GLY A 23 -2.54 7.30 7.36
C GLY A 23 -1.42 6.35 7.81
N LEU A 24 -0.40 6.13 6.97
CA LEU A 24 0.79 5.33 7.27
C LEU A 24 2.06 6.10 6.93
N ARG A 25 3.14 5.83 7.67
CA ARG A 25 4.52 6.12 7.29
C ARG A 25 5.33 4.84 7.33
N ILE A 26 6.14 4.59 6.30
CA ILE A 26 6.92 3.36 6.17
C ILE A 26 8.35 3.64 5.75
N GLU A 27 9.25 2.78 6.22
CA GLU A 27 10.63 2.70 5.75
C GLU A 27 10.85 1.38 5.01
N ILE A 28 11.44 1.48 3.82
CA ILE A 28 11.69 0.35 2.94
C ILE A 28 13.19 0.24 2.67
N SER A 29 13.74 -0.97 2.81
CA SER A 29 15.05 -1.33 2.31
C SER A 29 14.94 -2.04 0.97
N ARG A 30 15.69 -1.52 -0.01
CA ARG A 30 15.89 -2.03 -1.36
C ARG A 30 16.87 -3.20 -1.41
N GLN A 31 17.83 -3.23 -0.50
CA GLN A 31 18.84 -4.27 -0.35
C GLN A 31 18.30 -5.53 0.35
N ALA A 32 17.20 -5.41 1.10
CA ALA A 32 16.55 -6.55 1.73
C ALA A 32 15.76 -7.41 0.73
N PRO A 33 15.66 -8.73 0.98
CA PRO A 33 14.99 -9.66 0.08
C PRO A 33 13.50 -9.31 -0.08
N PRO A 34 12.94 -9.39 -1.31
CA PRO A 34 11.53 -9.16 -1.56
C PRO A 34 10.66 -10.33 -1.08
N THR A 35 9.36 -10.09 -0.92
CA THR A 35 8.37 -11.16 -0.85
C THR A 35 8.20 -11.79 -2.23
N LEU A 36 8.14 -13.12 -2.28
CA LEU A 36 7.95 -13.90 -3.51
C LEU A 36 6.52 -14.46 -3.54
N VAL A 37 5.88 -14.36 -4.71
CA VAL A 37 4.51 -14.83 -4.96
C VAL A 37 4.45 -15.54 -6.31
N ASP A 38 3.70 -16.62 -6.43
CA ASP A 38 3.62 -17.37 -7.69
C ASP A 38 2.81 -16.62 -8.79
N GLU A 39 2.64 -17.25 -9.94
CA GLU A 39 1.86 -16.68 -11.05
C GLU A 39 0.40 -16.40 -10.65
N GLY A 40 -0.18 -17.23 -9.76
CA GLY A 40 -1.52 -17.07 -9.20
C GLY A 40 -1.60 -16.08 -8.04
N GLY A 41 -0.48 -15.46 -7.66
CA GLY A 41 -0.38 -14.51 -6.56
C GLY A 41 -0.32 -15.14 -5.17
N LYS A 42 -0.17 -16.46 -5.05
CA LYS A 42 -0.01 -17.12 -3.75
C LYS A 42 1.39 -16.89 -3.20
N LEU A 43 1.48 -16.64 -1.89
CA LEU A 43 2.75 -16.51 -1.18
C LEU A 43 3.65 -17.74 -1.37
N ILE A 44 4.89 -17.50 -1.81
CA ILE A 44 5.99 -18.48 -1.81
C ILE A 44 6.87 -18.24 -0.57
N GLU A 45 7.32 -17.00 -0.37
CA GLU A 45 8.26 -16.63 0.70
C GLU A 45 8.08 -15.18 1.15
N TRP A 46 8.12 -14.93 2.45
CA TRP A 46 8.08 -13.58 3.02
C TRP A 46 9.41 -12.85 2.84
N GLY A 47 9.36 -11.60 2.39
CA GLY A 47 10.51 -10.72 2.30
C GLY A 47 10.79 -9.94 3.59
N GLY A 48 11.85 -9.12 3.55
CA GLY A 48 12.30 -8.30 4.67
C GLY A 48 12.47 -6.81 4.35
N ARG A 49 11.79 -6.33 3.29
CA ARG A 49 11.93 -4.95 2.80
C ARG A 49 11.35 -3.91 3.73
N LEU A 50 10.22 -4.20 4.35
CA LEU A 50 9.58 -3.29 5.31
C LEU A 50 10.43 -3.25 6.59
N LYS A 51 10.91 -2.08 6.97
CA LYS A 51 11.77 -1.87 8.16
C LYS A 51 11.03 -1.26 9.32
N SER A 52 10.11 -0.35 9.05
CA SER A 52 9.24 0.23 10.05
C SER A 52 7.91 0.64 9.44
N VAL A 53 6.88 0.63 10.28
CA VAL A 53 5.54 1.16 9.97
C VAL A 53 5.07 1.97 11.16
N LEU A 54 4.65 3.20 10.89
CA LEU A 54 3.91 4.03 11.82
C LEU A 54 2.50 4.23 11.27
N VAL A 55 1.50 4.08 12.13
CA VAL A 55 0.10 4.36 11.84
C VAL A 55 -0.29 5.71 12.42
N GLN A 56 -1.08 6.48 11.68
CA GLN A 56 -1.61 7.75 12.16
C GLN A 56 -2.76 7.50 13.15
N SER A 57 -2.65 8.07 14.34
CA SER A 57 -3.61 7.97 15.43
C SER A 57 -3.94 9.39 15.91
N GLY A 58 -4.96 10.00 15.30
CA GLY A 58 -5.23 11.43 15.45
C GLY A 58 -4.05 12.28 14.94
N GLU A 59 -3.45 13.08 15.82
CA GLU A 59 -2.27 13.91 15.51
C GLU A 59 -0.93 13.18 15.72
N LYS A 60 -0.95 11.93 16.21
CA LYS A 60 0.24 11.16 16.54
C LYS A 60 0.57 10.12 15.49
N TRP A 61 1.84 9.74 15.45
CA TRP A 61 2.34 8.58 14.71
C TRP A 61 2.81 7.54 15.71
N GLU A 62 2.22 6.36 15.66
CA GLU A 62 2.47 5.28 16.60
C GLU A 62 2.95 4.05 15.82
N PRO A 63 3.89 3.25 16.35
CA PRO A 63 4.24 1.97 15.74
C PRO A 63 3.01 1.12 15.46
N ILE A 64 3.03 0.39 14.34
CA ILE A 64 1.98 -0.59 14.08
C ILE A 64 1.95 -1.64 15.18
N ASP A 65 0.75 -2.08 15.54
CA ASP A 65 0.50 -3.15 16.50
C ASP A 65 -0.06 -4.33 15.72
N ASP A 66 0.71 -5.41 15.60
CA ASP A 66 0.35 -6.59 14.80
C ASP A 66 -0.89 -7.32 15.36
N ASP A 67 -1.21 -7.14 16.64
CA ASP A 67 -2.38 -7.75 17.28
C ASP A 67 -3.66 -6.89 17.13
N ARG A 68 -3.52 -5.68 16.55
CA ARG A 68 -4.64 -4.75 16.38
C ARG A 68 -5.30 -4.89 15.01
N ILE A 69 -6.63 -4.79 15.00
CA ILE A 69 -7.42 -4.74 13.76
C ILE A 69 -7.47 -3.29 13.25
N TYR A 70 -7.10 -3.11 11.99
CA TYR A 70 -7.19 -1.84 11.27
C TYR A 70 -8.19 -1.94 10.12
N THR A 71 -9.01 -0.91 9.96
CA THR A 71 -9.84 -0.74 8.76
C THR A 71 -9.05 0.02 7.72
N VAL A 72 -8.95 -0.53 6.51
CA VAL A 72 -8.24 0.08 5.37
C VAL A 72 -9.22 0.33 4.23
N ALA A 73 -9.01 1.44 3.51
CA ALA A 73 -9.73 1.72 2.27
C ALA A 73 -8.81 1.43 1.07
N ILE A 74 -9.29 0.61 0.15
CA ILE A 74 -8.57 0.21 -1.07
C ILE A 74 -9.58 0.08 -2.22
N ASN A 75 -9.13 0.17 -3.47
CA ASN A 75 -10.00 -0.04 -4.62
C ASN A 75 -10.44 -1.52 -4.73
N SER A 76 -11.54 -1.77 -5.44
CA SER A 76 -12.11 -3.12 -5.61
C SER A 76 -11.19 -4.09 -6.37
N TYR A 77 -10.35 -3.58 -7.28
CA TYR A 77 -9.39 -4.41 -8.02
C TYR A 77 -8.36 -5.07 -7.09
N ASN A 78 -7.72 -4.30 -6.21
CA ASN A 78 -6.74 -4.83 -5.26
C ASN A 78 -7.42 -5.55 -4.09
N ALA A 79 -8.62 -5.14 -3.65
CA ALA A 79 -9.41 -5.88 -2.66
C ALA A 79 -9.69 -7.32 -3.12
N GLY A 80 -9.93 -7.52 -4.42
CA GLY A 80 -10.09 -8.83 -5.04
C GLY A 80 -8.79 -9.59 -5.33
N GLY A 81 -7.63 -9.07 -4.90
CA GLY A 81 -6.32 -9.71 -5.10
C GLY A 81 -5.62 -9.32 -6.40
N GLY A 82 -6.12 -8.30 -7.11
CA GLY A 82 -5.43 -7.69 -8.25
C GLY A 82 -3.99 -7.29 -7.92
N ASP A 83 -3.12 -7.28 -8.93
CA ASP A 83 -1.67 -7.14 -8.76
C ASP A 83 -1.01 -8.19 -7.83
N LYS A 84 -1.62 -9.37 -7.70
CA LYS A 84 -1.14 -10.46 -6.85
C LYS A 84 -1.05 -10.10 -5.36
N LEU A 85 -1.84 -9.13 -4.91
CA LEU A 85 -1.88 -8.69 -3.51
C LEU A 85 -2.80 -9.61 -2.68
N PHE A 86 -2.33 -10.84 -2.46
CA PHE A 86 -3.10 -11.93 -1.84
C PHE A 86 -3.65 -11.66 -0.44
N VAL A 87 -3.04 -10.73 0.31
CA VAL A 87 -3.46 -10.43 1.69
C VAL A 87 -4.83 -9.75 1.77
N PHE A 88 -5.25 -9.01 0.74
CA PHE A 88 -6.51 -8.26 0.79
C PHE A 88 -7.76 -9.16 0.65
N PRO A 89 -7.79 -10.16 -0.24
CA PRO A 89 -8.88 -11.15 -0.29
C PRO A 89 -9.13 -11.92 1.00
N GLU A 90 -8.14 -12.02 1.88
CA GLU A 90 -8.25 -12.73 3.16
C GLU A 90 -8.98 -11.93 4.25
N GLY A 91 -9.16 -10.61 4.03
CA GLY A 91 -9.82 -9.71 4.97
C GLY A 91 -11.35 -9.73 4.91
N ASN A 92 -11.98 -9.13 5.93
CA ASN A 92 -13.42 -8.86 5.90
C ASN A 92 -13.69 -7.61 5.04
N THR A 93 -14.19 -7.82 3.83
CA THR A 93 -14.45 -6.74 2.86
C THR A 93 -15.87 -6.22 2.96
N LEU A 94 -16.02 -4.89 2.98
CA LEU A 94 -17.28 -4.18 2.82
C LEU A 94 -17.18 -3.31 1.57
N GLU A 95 -17.98 -3.61 0.55
CA GLU A 95 -18.08 -2.76 -0.65
C GLU A 95 -18.85 -1.49 -0.31
N THR A 96 -18.32 -0.34 -0.72
CA THR A 96 -18.92 0.98 -0.44
C THR A 96 -19.81 1.48 -1.58
N ASP A 97 -19.75 0.84 -2.75
CA ASP A 97 -20.33 1.31 -4.03
C ASP A 97 -19.90 2.72 -4.47
N VAL A 98 -18.90 3.30 -3.82
CA VAL A 98 -18.35 4.63 -4.16
C VAL A 98 -17.32 4.46 -5.28
N LEU A 99 -17.51 5.20 -6.37
CA LEU A 99 -16.52 5.25 -7.45
C LEU A 99 -15.28 6.03 -6.99
N ASP A 100 -14.11 5.57 -7.41
CA ASP A 100 -12.83 6.21 -7.14
C ASP A 100 -12.79 7.68 -7.63
N ILE A 101 -13.37 7.95 -8.81
CA ILE A 101 -13.50 9.29 -9.36
C ILE A 101 -14.43 10.16 -8.52
N ASP A 102 -15.51 9.61 -7.98
CA ASP A 102 -16.45 10.36 -7.14
C ASP A 102 -15.78 10.75 -5.82
N ALA A 103 -15.05 9.83 -5.18
CA ALA A 103 -14.27 10.11 -3.98
C ALA A 103 -13.23 11.22 -4.23
N ALA A 104 -12.53 11.17 -5.37
CA ALA A 104 -11.55 12.19 -5.73
C ALA A 104 -12.20 13.55 -6.00
N VAL A 105 -13.31 13.58 -6.76
CA VAL A 105 -14.07 14.80 -7.06
C VAL A 105 -14.62 15.41 -5.77
N GLU A 106 -15.23 14.62 -4.90
CA GLU A 106 -15.76 15.09 -3.62
C GLU A 106 -14.66 15.70 -2.75
N TYR A 107 -13.51 15.04 -2.63
CA TYR A 107 -12.36 15.59 -1.92
C TYR A 107 -11.92 16.95 -2.46
N LEU A 108 -11.87 17.13 -3.79
CA LEU A 108 -11.51 18.41 -4.40
C LEU A 108 -12.60 19.46 -4.21
N MET A 109 -13.88 19.07 -4.26
CA MET A 109 -15.01 19.98 -4.06
C MET A 109 -15.09 20.52 -2.63
N THR A 110 -14.70 19.73 -1.61
CA THR A 110 -14.58 20.24 -0.22
C THR A 110 -13.54 21.35 -0.06
N ARG A 111 -12.64 21.53 -1.04
CA ARG A 111 -11.58 22.56 -1.06
C ARG A 111 -11.83 23.62 -2.15
N ARG A 112 -13.06 23.71 -2.64
CA ARG A 112 -13.40 24.61 -3.75
C ARG A 112 -13.04 26.06 -3.39
N GLY A 113 -12.28 26.70 -4.27
CA GLY A 113 -11.80 28.08 -4.08
C GLY A 113 -10.43 28.15 -3.39
N GLU A 114 -9.92 27.04 -2.89
CA GLU A 114 -8.57 26.91 -2.34
C GLU A 114 -7.65 26.18 -3.34
N LYS A 115 -6.36 26.49 -3.26
CA LYS A 115 -5.36 25.75 -4.03
C LYS A 115 -5.02 24.46 -3.29
N VAL A 116 -5.32 23.32 -3.89
CA VAL A 116 -4.89 22.03 -3.36
C VAL A 116 -3.41 21.83 -3.69
N TRP A 117 -2.63 21.48 -2.67
CA TRP A 117 -1.21 21.20 -2.80
C TRP A 117 -0.94 19.75 -2.40
N PHE A 118 -0.25 19.04 -3.28
CA PHE A 118 0.25 17.69 -3.03
C PHE A 118 1.77 17.77 -3.01
N ALA A 119 2.38 17.15 -2.00
CA ALA A 119 3.82 17.10 -1.85
C ALA A 119 4.22 15.73 -1.33
N ALA A 120 5.45 15.32 -1.62
CA ALA A 120 6.06 14.22 -0.89
C ALA A 120 6.22 14.66 0.58
N ASP A 121 5.54 13.97 1.48
CA ASP A 121 5.45 14.29 2.91
C ASP A 121 6.11 13.22 3.80
N GLY A 122 6.96 12.38 3.20
CA GLY A 122 7.74 11.36 3.91
C GLY A 122 6.94 10.11 4.30
N ARG A 123 5.75 9.89 3.71
CA ARG A 123 5.00 8.63 3.92
C ARG A 123 5.77 7.38 3.54
N ILE A 124 6.57 7.44 2.48
CA ILE A 124 7.39 6.30 2.05
C ILE A 124 8.83 6.78 1.98
N ALA A 125 9.69 6.17 2.78
CA ALA A 125 11.12 6.46 2.82
C ALA A 125 11.94 5.21 2.45
N PHE A 126 13.08 5.41 1.79
CA PHE A 126 14.08 4.36 1.54
C PHE A 126 15.27 4.57 2.48
N VAL A 127 15.70 3.52 3.19
CA VAL A 127 16.65 3.63 4.33
C VAL A 127 18.01 2.96 4.09
N ASP A 128 18.37 2.74 2.83
CA ASP A 128 19.61 2.05 2.43
C ASP A 128 20.25 2.56 1.13
#